data_AF-A0A815BRN6-F1
#
_entry.id   AF-A0A815BRN6-F1
#
_cell.length_a   1.000
_cell.length_b   1.000
_cell.length_c   1.000
_cell.angle_alpha   90.00
_cell.angle_beta   90.00
_cell.angle_gamma   90.00
#
_symmetry.space_group_name_H-M   'P 1'
#
loop_
_entity.id
_entity.type
_entity.pdbx_description
1 polymer ?
#
loop_
_entity_poly.entity_id
_entity_poly.type
_entity_poly.pdbx_seq_one_letter_code
_entity_poly.pdbx_strand_id
1 'polypeptide(L)' 'MPEKGPCTDVTCDNEIKELYECHCCLRLVCLYHLNKHVEITKENKQRLDNHRNELNTVIYTLTLIVEEKLLIIERE' A
#
# COMPACT_ATOMS: atom_id res chain seq x y z
N MET A 1 7.64 5.50 -21.38
CA MET A 1 7.26 5.79 -19.99
C MET A 1 5.75 6.04 -19.99
N PRO A 2 4.94 5.42 -19.12
CA PRO A 2 3.52 5.78 -19.04
C PRO A 2 3.39 7.25 -18.63
N GLU A 3 2.49 7.98 -19.28
CA GLU A 3 2.15 9.36 -18.93
C GLU A 3 1.66 9.41 -17.47
N LYS A 4 2.24 10.29 -16.65
CA LYS A 4 1.80 10.47 -15.27
C LYS A 4 0.38 11.02 -15.29
N GLY A 5 -0.58 10.27 -14.75
CA GLY A 5 -1.96 10.74 -14.58
C GLY A 5 -2.01 12.03 -13.73
N PRO A 6 -3.00 12.91 -13.97
CA PRO A 6 -3.06 14.21 -13.31
C PRO A 6 -3.30 14.05 -11.80
N CYS A 7 -2.60 14.87 -11.02
CA CYS A 7 -2.88 15.02 -9.59
C CYS A 7 -4.12 15.88 -9.41
N THR A 8 -5.15 15.41 -8.70
CA THR A 8 -6.35 16.21 -8.39
C THR A 8 -6.17 16.98 -7.08
N ASP A 9 -6.72 18.19 -7.01
CA ASP A 9 -6.61 19.01 -5.80
C ASP A 9 -7.59 18.49 -4.73
N VAL A 10 -7.04 17.91 -3.67
CA VAL A 10 -7.82 17.35 -2.57
C VAL A 10 -7.29 17.94 -1.26
N THR A 11 -8.11 18.72 -0.58
CA THR A 11 -7.80 19.26 0.74
C THR A 11 -8.15 18.22 1.81
N CYS A 12 -7.19 17.90 2.68
CA CYS A 12 -7.45 17.15 3.90
C CYS A 12 -7.82 18.12 5.01
N ASP A 13 -8.87 17.82 5.78
CA ASP A 13 -9.17 18.60 6.98
C ASP A 13 -7.98 18.52 7.95
N ASN A 14 -7.65 19.66 8.57
CA ASN A 14 -6.44 19.89 9.38
C ASN A 14 -6.32 18.99 10.63
N GLU A 15 -7.26 18.09 10.87
CA GLU A 15 -7.26 17.15 12.00
C GLU A 15 -6.49 15.85 11.71
N ILE A 16 -6.07 15.61 10.46
CA ILE A 16 -5.33 14.40 10.09
C ILE A 16 -3.84 14.56 10.40
N LYS A 17 -3.37 13.79 11.40
CA LYS A 17 -1.99 13.86 11.94
C LYS A 17 -0.89 13.33 11.01
N GLU A 18 -1.24 12.54 9.99
CA GLU A 18 -0.27 11.91 9.10
C GLU A 18 -0.50 12.33 7.64
N LEU A 19 0.41 13.18 7.15
CA LEU A 19 0.47 13.63 5.76
C LEU A 19 1.63 12.94 5.04
N TYR A 20 1.41 12.57 3.79
CA TYR A 20 2.38 11.93 2.90
C TYR A 20 2.67 12.85 1.72
N GLU A 21 3.93 12.94 1.30
CA GLU A 21 4.32 13.71 0.12
C GLU A 21 4.03 12.92 -1.16
N CYS A 22 3.23 13.49 -2.07
CA CYS A 22 2.99 12.88 -3.36
C CYS A 22 4.20 13.06 -4.29
N HIS A 23 4.86 11.98 -4.72
CA HIS A 23 6.01 12.06 -5.64
C HIS A 23 5.67 12.57 -7.06
N CYS A 24 4.40 12.71 -7.40
CA CYS A 24 3.98 13.25 -8.70
C CYS A 24 3.98 14.77 -8.73
N CYS A 25 3.58 15.44 -7.64
CA CYS A 25 3.43 16.91 -7.57
C CYS A 25 4.05 17.57 -6.32
N LEU A 26 4.70 16.78 -5.44
CA LEU A 26 5.33 17.20 -4.18
C LEU A 26 4.38 17.86 -3.16
N ARG A 27 3.06 17.68 -3.33
CA ARG A 27 2.07 18.15 -2.35
C ARG A 27 1.91 17.16 -1.20
N LEU A 28 1.68 17.70 0.00
CA LEU A 28 1.33 16.91 1.18
C LEU A 28 -0.16 16.52 1.12
N VAL A 29 -0.44 15.23 1.23
CA VAL A 29 -1.78 14.65 1.16
C VAL A 29 -1.93 13.57 2.23
N CYS A 30 -3.04 13.56 2.95
CA CYS A 30 -3.35 12.49 3.90
C CYS A 30 -3.57 11.15 3.20
N LEU A 31 -3.27 10.04 3.88
CA LEU A 31 -3.34 8.68 3.31
C LEU A 31 -4.69 8.35 2.65
N TYR A 32 -5.79 8.81 3.27
CA TYR A 32 -7.15 8.60 2.75
C TYR A 32 -7.37 9.25 1.37
N HIS A 33 -6.76 10.41 1.15
CA HIS A 33 -6.93 11.18 -0.07
C HIS A 33 -5.84 10.95 -1.11
N LEU A 34 -4.73 10.30 -0.76
CA LEU A 34 -3.66 9.97 -1.71
C LEU A 34 -4.19 9.18 -2.93
N ASN A 35 -5.15 8.27 -2.70
CA ASN A 35 -5.81 7.48 -3.75
C ASN A 35 -6.80 8.26 -4.62
N LYS A 36 -7.29 9.42 -4.14
CA LYS A 36 -8.12 10.34 -4.94
C LYS A 36 -7.25 11.35 -5.67
N HIS A 37 -6.20 11.80 -5.00
CA HIS A 37 -5.21 12.75 -5.48
C HIS A 37 -4.47 12.20 -6.70
N VAL A 38 -3.98 10.97 -6.62
CA VAL A 38 -3.51 10.25 -7.80
C VAL A 38 -4.71 9.54 -8.39
N GLU A 39 -5.15 9.88 -9.61
CA GLU A 39 -6.25 9.17 -10.28
C GLU A 39 -5.85 7.72 -10.58
N ILE A 40 -5.96 6.85 -9.58
CA ILE A 40 -5.74 5.41 -9.75
C ILE A 40 -6.91 4.89 -10.59
N THR A 41 -6.63 4.58 -11.85
CA THR A 41 -7.61 3.93 -12.73
C THR A 41 -8.13 2.64 -12.09
N LYS A 42 -9.36 2.22 -12.42
CA LYS A 42 -9.93 0.96 -11.92
C LYS A 42 -8.99 -0.24 -12.16
N GLU A 43 -8.31 -0.25 -13.31
CA GLU A 43 -7.32 -1.27 -13.67
C GLU A 43 -6.08 -1.24 -12.76
N ASN A 44 -5.52 -0.04 -12.52
CA ASN A 44 -4.36 0.10 -11.63
C ASN A 44 -4.69 -0.25 -10.18
N LYS A 45 -5.90 0.07 -9.72
CA LYS A 45 -6.38 -0.33 -8.39
C LYS A 45 -6.47 -1.85 -8.28
N GLN A 46 -7.08 -2.50 -9.28
CA GLN A 46 -7.16 -3.97 -9.33
C GLN A 46 -5.76 -4.60 -9.35
N ARG A 47 -4.81 -4.00 -10.07
CA ARG A 47 -3.41 -4.46 -10.11
C ARG A 47 -2.72 -4.32 -8.75
N LEU A 48 -2.94 -3.22 -8.03
CA LEU A 48 -2.41 -3.04 -6.67
C LEU A 48 -3.02 -4.03 -5.67
N ASP A 49 -4.33 -4.24 -5.73
CA ASP A 49 -5.04 -5.21 -4.88
C ASP A 49 -4.53 -6.64 -5.12
N ASN A 50 -4.26 -7.01 -6.38
CA ASN A 50 -3.69 -8.30 -6.73
C ASN A 50 -2.28 -8.50 -6.14
N HIS A 51 -1.36 -7.54 -6.33
CA HIS A 51 -0.02 -7.63 -5.73
C HIS A 51 -0.06 -7.67 -4.20
N ARG A 52 -1.00 -6.94 -3.58
CA ARG A 52 -1.19 -6.98 -2.13
C ARG A 52 -1.60 -8.37 -1.66
N ASN A 53 -2.50 -9.03 -2.40
CA ASN A 53 -2.91 -10.40 -2.10
C ASN A 53 -1.76 -11.40 -2.29
N GLU A 54 -0.94 -11.23 -3.34
CA GLU A 54 0.26 -12.05 -3.55
C GLU A 54 1.25 -11.89 -2.39
N LEU A 55 1.54 -10.66 -1.97
CA LEU A 55 2.43 -10.38 -0.84
C LEU A 55 1.90 -11.00 0.46
N ASN A 56 0.61 -10.85 0.76
CA ASN A 56 -0.01 -11.44 1.95
C ASN A 56 0.09 -12.98 1.95
N THR A 57 -0.03 -13.60 0.77
CA THR A 57 0.13 -15.05 0.61
C THR A 57 1.57 -15.49 0.93
N VAL A 58 2.57 -14.73 0.46
CA VAL A 58 3.98 -14.96 0.78
C VAL A 58 4.23 -14.82 2.29
N ILE A 59 3.73 -13.74 2.90
CA ILE A 59 3.86 -13.50 4.34
C ILE A 59 3.27 -14.67 5.13
N TYR A 60 2.04 -15.07 4.82
CA TYR A 60 1.38 -16.19 5.49
C TYR A 60 2.18 -17.49 5.38
N THR A 61 2.70 -17.80 4.19
CA THR A 61 3.50 -19.00 3.96
C THR A 61 4.80 -18.98 4.79
N LEU A 62 5.48 -17.84 4.84
CA LEU A 62 6.68 -17.68 5.65
C LEU A 62 6.38 -17.80 7.15
N THR A 63 5.24 -17.28 7.61
CA THR A 63 4.79 -17.43 9.00
C THR A 63 4.64 -18.91 9.36
N LEU A 64 3.96 -19.70 8.54
CA LEU A 64 3.81 -21.14 8.77
C LEU A 64 5.16 -21.86 8.85
N ILE A 65 6.10 -21.55 7.96
CA ILE A 65 7.45 -22.13 7.98
C ILE A 65 8.17 -21.81 9.29
N VAL A 66 8.08 -20.57 9.77
CA VAL A 66 8.70 -20.15 11.03
C VAL A 66 8.06 -20.89 12.21
N GLU A 67 6.73 -20.97 12.26
CA GLU A 67 6.00 -21.69 13.30
C GLU A 67 6.38 -23.18 13.34
N GLU A 68 6.44 -23.85 12.19
CA GLU A 68 6.88 -25.24 12.10
C GLU A 68 8.32 -25.44 12.60
N LYS A 69 9.24 -24.51 12.29
CA LYS A 69 10.63 -24.59 12.75
C LYS A 69 10.76 -24.39 14.26
N LEU A 70 9.98 -23.49 14.84
CA LEU A 70 9.95 -23.32 16.30
C LEU A 70 9.47 -24.59 17.01
N LEU A 71 8.43 -25.25 16.49
CA LEU A 71 7.92 -26.51 17.05
C LEU A 71 8.94 -27.66 17.02
N ILE A 72 9.85 -27.69 16.03
CA ILE A 72 10.94 -28.69 15.96
C ILE A 72 11.97 -28.40 17.06
N ILE A 73 12.39 -27.15 17.20
CA ILE A 73 13.38 -26.74 18.22
C ILE A 73 12.86 -27.02 19.64
N GLU A 74 11.58 -26.76 19.92
CA GLU A 74 10.99 -27.03 21.24
C GLU A 74 10.93 -28.52 21.63
N ARG A 75 11.11 -29.43 20.66
CA ARG A 75 11.06 -30.88 20.88
C ARG A 75 12.43 -31.55 21.05
N GLU A 76 13.52 -30.85 20.72
CA GLU A 76 14.90 -31.31 20.88
C GLU A 76 15.49 -30.89 22.23
#